data_AF-A0A7S1SEQ1-F1
#
_entry.id   AF-A0A7S1SEQ1-F1
#
_cell.length_a   1.000
_cell.length_b   1.000
_cell.length_c   1.000
_cell.angle_alpha   90.00
_cell.angle_beta   90.00
_cell.angle_gamma   90.00
#
_symmetry.space_group_name_H-M   'P 1'
#
loop_
_entity.id
_entity.type
_entity.pdbx_description
1 polymer ?
#
loop_
_entity_poly.entity_id
_entity_poly.type
_entity_poly.pdbx_seq_one_letter_code
_entity_poly.pdbx_strand_id
1 'polypeptide(L)'
;MIFSILGSVKSLIWVIYVLGLMFHLFGVTFAAATTSHLNRTGGWHSGETEHLREYFGTLTRAELSLFMSMSGGNDWAQYYDALSPLPGIYGVLFLLFIMFAVFCVVNIVTGVFVDSALQSNQKDKHIVVHEEMEVKKEYLSSMREIFEEMDTDDTGCITMEEFERKLDD
;
A
#
# COMPACT_ATOMS: atom_id res chain seq x y z
N MET A 1 0.43 -7.78 -14.17
CA MET A 1 1.40 -7.43 -13.12
C MET A 1 1.90 -6.00 -13.23
N ILE A 2 2.50 -5.55 -14.34
CA ILE A 2 3.04 -4.17 -14.47
C ILE A 2 1.96 -3.09 -14.29
N PHE A 3 0.78 -3.24 -14.91
CA PHE A 3 -0.35 -2.33 -14.70
C PHE A 3 -0.85 -2.30 -13.24
N SER A 4 -0.83 -3.43 -12.54
CA SER A 4 -1.18 -3.50 -11.12
C SER A 4 -0.15 -2.78 -10.25
N ILE A 5 1.15 -2.94 -10.55
CA ILE A 5 2.24 -2.22 -9.88
C ILE A 5 2.10 -0.71 -10.10
N LEU A 6 1.84 -0.27 -11.33
CA LEU A 6 1.63 1.15 -11.66
C LEU A 6 0.42 1.74 -10.93
N GLY A 7 -0.63 0.97 -10.71
CA GLY A 7 -1.76 1.36 -9.86
C GLY A 7 -1.35 1.65 -8.41
N SER A 8 -0.47 0.80 -7.84
CA SER A 8 0.02 0.94 -6.46
C SER A 8 1.02 2.10 -6.28
N VAL A 9 1.73 2.52 -7.33
CA VAL A 9 2.71 3.62 -7.28
C VAL A 9 2.08 4.93 -6.78
N LYS A 10 0.82 5.22 -7.16
CA LYS A 10 0.13 6.44 -6.69
C LYS A 10 -0.04 6.46 -5.17
N SER A 11 -0.36 5.31 -4.57
CA SER A 11 -0.49 5.18 -3.12
C SER A 11 0.86 5.25 -2.41
N LEU A 12 1.92 4.69 -3.03
CA LEU A 12 3.29 4.76 -2.53
C LEU A 12 3.83 6.20 -2.47
N ILE A 13 3.48 7.05 -3.44
CA ILE A 13 3.90 8.46 -3.45
C ILE A 13 3.36 9.20 -2.22
N TRP A 14 2.09 9.01 -1.88
CA TRP A 14 1.48 9.64 -0.69
C TRP A 14 2.15 9.19 0.60
N VAL A 15 2.50 7.92 0.66
CA VAL A 15 3.22 7.32 1.78
C VAL A 15 4.62 7.92 1.94
N ILE A 16 5.38 7.99 0.85
CA ILE A 16 6.72 8.60 0.84
C ILE A 16 6.62 10.06 1.27
N TYR A 17 5.60 10.78 0.81
CA TYR A 17 5.35 12.16 1.21
C TYR A 17 5.07 12.30 2.71
N VAL A 18 4.18 11.47 3.27
CA VAL A 18 3.86 11.48 4.72
C VAL A 18 5.09 11.12 5.56
N LEU A 19 5.86 10.09 5.16
CA LEU A 19 7.11 9.72 5.83
C LEU A 19 8.14 10.85 5.75
N GLY A 20 8.28 11.49 4.58
CA GLY A 20 9.17 12.64 4.38
C GLY A 20 8.80 13.83 5.29
N LEU A 21 7.52 14.16 5.39
CA LEU A 21 7.05 15.19 6.31
C LEU A 21 7.34 14.84 7.77
N MET A 22 7.17 13.58 8.15
CA MET A 22 7.49 13.12 9.50
C MET A 22 8.99 13.24 9.79
N PHE A 23 9.86 12.76 8.89
CA PHE A 23 11.31 12.91 9.04
C PHE A 23 11.70 14.38 9.22
N HIS A 24 11.12 15.27 8.43
CA HIS A 24 11.41 16.69 8.52
C HIS A 24 10.94 17.30 9.85
N LEU A 25 9.69 17.02 10.27
CA LEU A 25 9.12 17.57 11.51
C LEU A 25 9.91 17.15 12.75
N PHE A 26 10.20 15.86 12.88
CA PHE A 26 10.98 15.34 14.00
C PHE A 26 12.47 15.73 13.86
N GLY A 27 13.02 15.71 12.65
CA GLY A 27 14.40 16.10 12.37
C GLY A 27 14.70 17.54 12.77
N VAL A 28 13.84 18.50 12.39
CA VAL A 28 13.93 19.90 12.84
C VAL A 28 13.86 20.00 14.36
N THR A 29 12.94 19.26 14.99
CA THR A 29 12.78 19.27 16.44
C THR A 29 14.04 18.83 17.18
N PHE A 30 14.65 17.71 16.78
CA PHE A 30 15.88 17.20 17.41
C PHE A 30 17.11 18.05 17.08
N ALA A 31 17.22 18.55 15.85
CA ALA A 31 18.33 19.42 15.45
C ALA A 31 18.28 20.75 16.19
N ALA A 32 17.09 21.35 16.34
CA ALA A 32 16.90 22.57 17.10
C ALA A 32 17.19 22.35 18.60
N ALA A 33 16.71 21.24 19.17
CA ALA A 33 16.97 20.89 20.56
C ALA A 33 18.47 20.71 20.85
N THR A 34 19.16 19.98 19.96
CA THR A 34 20.60 19.77 20.03
C THR A 34 21.36 21.08 19.96
N THR A 35 21.07 21.90 18.95
CA THR A 35 21.73 23.21 18.76
C THR A 35 21.51 24.13 19.97
N SER A 36 20.28 24.17 20.49
CA SER A 36 19.92 24.96 21.67
C SER A 36 20.66 24.50 22.92
N HIS A 37 20.72 23.18 23.15
CA HIS A 37 21.46 22.60 24.27
C HIS A 37 22.95 22.93 24.19
N LEU A 38 23.59 22.70 23.04
CA LEU A 38 25.02 22.93 22.83
C LEU A 38 25.40 24.41 22.99
N ASN A 39 24.55 25.33 22.51
CA ASN A 39 24.76 26.77 22.68
C ASN A 39 24.65 27.19 24.15
N ARG A 40 23.75 26.58 24.92
CA ARG A 40 23.54 26.91 26.34
C ARG A 40 24.64 26.35 27.24
N THR A 41 25.14 25.15 26.94
CA THR A 41 26.14 24.45 27.78
C THR A 41 27.58 24.65 27.31
N GLY A 42 27.79 25.23 26.11
CA GLY A 42 29.12 25.27 25.49
C GLY A 42 29.61 23.89 25.02
N GLY A 43 28.69 22.93 24.84
CA GLY A 43 29.00 21.52 24.55
C GLY A 43 29.62 21.25 23.18
N TRP A 44 29.78 22.24 22.31
CA TRP A 44 30.28 22.05 20.93
C TRP A 44 31.61 21.33 20.80
N HIS A 45 32.42 21.26 21.85
CA HIS A 45 33.69 20.54 21.88
C HIS A 45 33.76 19.48 22.99
N SER A 46 32.67 19.23 23.72
CA SER A 46 32.63 18.23 24.78
C SER A 46 32.46 16.82 24.21
N GLY A 47 33.25 15.87 24.72
CA GLY A 47 33.10 14.44 24.41
C GLY A 47 31.74 13.88 24.85
N GLU A 48 31.15 14.41 25.91
CA GLU A 48 29.84 13.98 26.42
C GLU A 48 28.70 14.21 25.42
N THR A 49 28.85 15.19 24.51
CA THR A 49 27.85 15.51 23.48
C THR A 49 28.28 15.07 22.08
N GLU A 50 29.29 14.20 21.96
CA GLU A 50 29.77 13.70 20.66
C GLU A 50 28.67 13.02 19.87
N HIS A 51 28.04 11.98 20.42
CA HIS A 51 26.96 11.26 19.73
C HIS A 51 25.73 12.14 19.44
N LEU A 52 25.40 13.06 20.35
CA LEU A 52 24.33 14.03 20.12
C LEU A 52 24.63 14.92 18.90
N ARG A 53 25.87 15.40 18.74
CA ARG A 53 26.31 16.20 17.58
C ARG A 53 26.42 15.38 16.30
N GLU A 54 26.86 14.13 16.42
CA GLU A 54 27.02 13.21 15.30
C GLU A 54 25.67 12.89 14.65
N TYR A 55 24.66 12.56 15.46
CA TYR A 55 23.36 12.13 14.95
C TYR A 55 22.36 13.27 14.79
N PHE A 56 22.38 14.29 15.65
CA PHE A 56 21.36 15.35 15.68
C PHE A 56 21.94 16.76 15.58
N GLY A 57 23.24 16.91 15.30
CA GLY A 57 23.90 18.23 15.23
C GLY A 57 23.51 19.10 14.03
N THR A 58 22.93 18.50 12.98
CA THR A 58 22.39 19.24 11.82
C THR A 58 21.06 18.62 11.40
N LEU A 59 20.24 19.39 10.67
CA LEU A 59 18.96 18.91 10.16
C LEU A 59 19.12 17.62 9.31
N THR A 60 20.03 17.63 8.35
CA THR A 60 20.27 16.47 7.47
C THR A 60 20.75 15.25 8.26
N ARG A 61 21.58 15.43 9.28
CA ARG A 61 22.02 14.33 10.16
C ARG A 61 20.85 13.78 10.98
N ALA A 62 20.00 14.65 11.50
CA ALA A 62 18.81 14.25 12.26
C ALA A 62 17.84 13.45 11.38
N GLU A 63 17.51 13.96 10.18
CA GLU A 63 16.65 13.27 9.21
C GLU A 63 17.24 11.90 8.80
N LEU A 64 18.55 11.84 8.54
CA LEU A 64 19.24 10.59 8.20
C LEU A 64 19.22 9.60 9.37
N SER A 65 19.44 10.07 10.60
CA SER A 65 19.40 9.23 11.81
C SER A 65 18.01 8.66 12.05
N LEU A 66 16.96 9.46 11.85
CA LEU A 66 15.58 9.02 11.92
C LEU A 66 15.28 7.97 10.83
N PHE A 67 15.73 8.20 9.60
CA PHE A 67 15.61 7.22 8.52
C PHE A 67 16.35 5.91 8.84
N MET A 68 17.59 5.98 9.34
CA MET A 68 18.38 4.80 9.72
C MET A 68 17.71 4.02 10.86
N SER A 69 17.17 4.71 11.86
CA SER A 69 16.45 4.09 12.98
C SER A 69 15.17 3.36 12.55
N MET A 70 14.49 3.86 11.51
CA MET A 70 13.29 3.22 10.96
C MET A 70 13.61 2.07 10.00
N SER A 71 14.63 2.24 9.15
CA SER A 71 14.96 1.30 8.07
C SER A 71 15.83 0.11 8.53
N GLY A 72 16.28 0.10 9.79
CA GLY A 72 17.18 -0.92 10.32
C GLY A 72 18.64 -0.72 9.89
N GLY A 73 19.05 0.51 9.58
CA GLY A 73 20.45 0.82 9.25
C GLY A 73 21.38 0.66 10.46
N ASN A 74 20.97 1.20 11.60
CA ASN A 74 21.59 0.98 12.92
C ASN A 74 20.50 0.71 13.95
N ASP A 75 20.89 0.21 15.13
CA ASP A 75 19.97 0.02 16.25
C ASP A 75 19.39 1.37 16.68
N TRP A 76 18.06 1.45 16.72
CA TRP A 76 17.34 2.65 17.15
C TRP A 76 17.71 3.07 18.58
N ALA A 77 18.12 2.12 19.43
CA ALA A 77 18.55 2.38 20.80
C ALA A 77 19.77 3.30 20.86
N GLN A 78 20.69 3.22 19.90
CA GLN A 78 21.88 4.09 19.85
C GLN A 78 21.49 5.57 19.66
N TYR A 79 20.50 5.84 18.82
CA TYR A 79 19.98 7.19 18.61
C TYR A 79 19.18 7.69 19.82
N TYR A 80 18.45 6.79 20.49
CA TYR A 80 17.75 7.12 21.74
C TYR A 80 18.75 7.50 22.85
N ASP A 81 19.80 6.71 23.05
CA ASP A 81 20.83 6.94 24.07
C ASP A 81 21.62 8.22 23.80
N ALA A 82 21.85 8.56 22.52
CA ALA A 82 22.48 9.81 22.12
C ALA A 82 21.67 11.07 22.53
N LEU A 83 20.37 10.94 22.78
CA LEU A 83 19.52 12.04 23.28
C LEU A 83 19.63 12.24 24.80
N SER A 84 20.37 11.40 25.53
CA SER A 84 20.52 11.48 26.99
C SER A 84 20.97 12.85 27.55
N PRO A 85 21.77 13.69 26.85
CA PRO A 85 22.10 15.03 27.35
C PRO A 85 20.91 16.00 27.29
N LEU A 86 19.86 15.70 26.51
CA LEU A 86 18.66 16.51 26.39
C LEU A 86 17.65 16.18 27.50
N PRO A 87 16.70 17.09 27.80
CA PRO A 87 15.58 16.77 28.68
C PRO A 87 14.81 15.52 28.20
N GLY A 88 14.39 14.65 29.14
CA GLY A 88 13.80 13.35 28.83
C GLY A 88 12.55 13.37 27.92
N ILE A 89 11.88 14.52 27.78
CA ILE A 89 10.80 14.72 26.82
C ILE A 89 11.23 14.42 25.37
N TYR A 90 12.49 14.69 25.01
CA TYR A 90 13.00 14.40 23.67
C TYR A 90 13.16 12.89 23.43
N GLY A 91 13.51 12.12 24.46
CA GLY A 91 13.47 10.66 24.39
C GLY A 91 12.05 10.14 24.16
N VAL A 92 11.05 10.70 24.86
CA VAL A 92 9.63 10.36 24.64
C VAL A 92 9.18 10.70 23.22
N LEU A 93 9.55 11.88 22.70
CA LEU A 93 9.25 12.28 21.33
C LEU A 93 9.90 11.33 20.30
N PHE A 94 11.11 10.84 20.57
CA PHE A 94 11.77 9.86 19.71
C PHE A 94 11.04 8.53 19.68
N LEU A 95 10.58 8.04 20.83
CA LEU A 95 9.78 6.81 20.90
C LEU A 95 8.43 6.97 20.20
N LEU A 96 7.79 8.14 20.29
CA LEU A 96 6.57 8.45 19.53
C LEU A 96 6.82 8.44 18.02
N PHE A 97 7.96 8.97 17.57
CA PHE A 97 8.38 8.86 16.17
C PHE A 97 8.53 7.39 15.75
N ILE A 98 9.26 6.56 16.51
CA ILE A 98 9.45 5.14 16.19
C ILE A 98 8.10 4.42 16.12
N MET A 99 7.22 4.66 17.10
CA MET A 99 5.88 4.09 17.13
C MET A 99 5.10 4.46 15.86
N PHE A 100 5.04 5.75 15.51
CA PHE A 100 4.31 6.19 14.32
C PHE A 100 4.94 5.65 13.03
N ALA A 101 6.27 5.62 12.94
CA ALA A 101 6.98 5.10 11.78
C ALA A 101 6.67 3.61 11.56
N VAL A 102 6.71 2.79 12.62
CA VAL A 102 6.37 1.37 12.57
C VAL A 102 4.90 1.15 12.20
N PHE A 103 3.96 1.85 12.85
CA PHE A 103 2.54 1.74 12.50
C PHE A 103 2.24 2.23 11.08
N CYS A 104 2.94 3.27 10.61
CA CYS A 104 2.84 3.74 9.24
C CYS A 104 3.23 2.63 8.27
N VAL A 105 4.41 2.01 8.45
CA VAL A 105 4.89 0.88 7.63
C VAL A 105 3.89 -0.28 7.64
N VAL A 106 3.40 -0.69 8.82
CA VAL A 106 2.43 -1.78 8.93
C VAL A 106 1.12 -1.44 8.21
N ASN A 107 0.64 -0.20 8.32
CA ASN A 107 -0.58 0.24 7.65
C ASN A 107 -0.41 0.28 6.11
N ILE A 108 0.77 0.62 5.61
CA ILE A 108 1.08 0.58 4.17
C ILE A 108 1.02 -0.84 3.65
N VAL A 109 1.72 -1.75 4.33
CA VAL A 109 1.74 -3.18 3.97
C VAL A 109 0.33 -3.76 4.02
N THR A 110 -0.40 -3.50 5.10
CA THR A 110 -1.80 -3.93 5.26
C THR A 110 -2.68 -3.38 4.15
N GLY A 111 -2.55 -2.10 3.79
CA GLY A 111 -3.28 -1.48 2.69
C GLY A 111 -3.07 -2.19 1.35
N VAL A 112 -1.81 -2.55 1.03
CA VAL A 112 -1.49 -3.30 -0.20
C VAL A 112 -2.11 -4.70 -0.19
N PHE A 113 -2.08 -5.40 0.94
CA PHE A 113 -2.71 -6.72 1.07
C PHE A 113 -4.23 -6.65 0.96
N VAL A 114 -4.86 -5.67 1.60
CA VAL A 114 -6.31 -5.44 1.51
C VAL A 114 -6.72 -5.11 0.07
N ASP A 115 -5.98 -4.23 -0.61
CA ASP A 115 -6.23 -3.89 -2.01
C ASP A 115 -6.09 -5.12 -2.93
N SER A 116 -5.05 -5.95 -2.71
CA SER A 116 -4.86 -7.19 -3.45
C SER A 116 -6.00 -8.20 -3.23
N ALA A 117 -6.48 -8.34 -1.99
CA ALA A 117 -7.60 -9.21 -1.66
C ALA A 117 -8.92 -8.73 -2.29
N LEU A 118 -9.17 -7.42 -2.27
CA LEU A 118 -10.35 -6.81 -2.90
C LEU A 118 -10.33 -6.99 -4.42
N GLN A 119 -9.17 -6.77 -5.07
CA GLN A 119 -9.01 -6.99 -6.51
C GLN A 119 -9.21 -8.45 -6.92
N SER A 120 -8.75 -9.42 -6.10
CA SER A 120 -9.02 -10.84 -6.33
C SER A 120 -10.52 -11.14 -6.30
N ASN A 121 -11.22 -10.66 -5.28
CA ASN A 121 -12.66 -10.89 -5.15
C ASN A 121 -13.47 -10.27 -6.31
N GLN A 122 -13.05 -9.10 -6.81
CA GLN A 122 -13.69 -8.46 -7.97
C GLN A 122 -13.44 -9.24 -9.27
N LYS A 123 -12.22 -9.75 -9.48
CA LYS A 123 -11.92 -10.60 -10.63
C LYS A 123 -12.75 -11.87 -10.63
N ASP A 124 -12.87 -12.53 -9.48
CA ASP A 124 -13.66 -13.75 -9.35
C ASP A 124 -15.13 -13.51 -9.74
N LYS A 125 -15.72 -12.39 -9.31
CA LYS A 125 -17.09 -12.01 -9.72
C LYS A 125 -17.23 -11.77 -11.22
N HIS A 126 -16.28 -11.05 -11.82
CA HIS A 126 -16.32 -10.79 -13.26
C HIS A 126 -16.14 -12.05 -14.11
N ILE A 127 -15.30 -12.98 -13.66
CA ILE A 127 -15.09 -14.28 -14.31
C ILE A 127 -16.38 -15.10 -14.28
N VAL A 128 -17.00 -15.24 -13.10
CA VAL A 128 -18.26 -15.99 -12.96
C VAL A 128 -19.38 -15.40 -13.83
N VAL A 129 -19.53 -14.07 -13.86
CA VAL A 129 -20.54 -13.43 -14.71
C VAL A 129 -20.26 -13.67 -16.20
N HIS A 130 -18.99 -13.67 -16.61
CA HIS A 130 -18.63 -13.93 -18.00
C HIS A 130 -18.85 -15.39 -18.39
N GLU A 131 -18.55 -16.35 -17.51
CA GLU A 131 -18.83 -17.76 -17.74
C GLU A 131 -20.34 -18.02 -17.90
N GLU A 132 -21.17 -17.48 -17.01
CA GLU A 132 -22.64 -17.59 -17.11
C GLU A 132 -23.20 -16.99 -18.41
N MET A 133 -22.63 -15.86 -18.85
CA MET A 133 -23.00 -15.22 -20.12
C MET A 133 -22.63 -16.10 -21.33
N GLU A 134 -21.46 -16.73 -21.33
CA GLU A 134 -21.04 -17.64 -22.40
C GLU A 134 -21.91 -18.91 -22.42
N VAL A 135 -22.18 -19.53 -21.27
CA VAL A 135 -23.07 -20.69 -21.18
C VAL A 135 -24.47 -20.37 -21.73
N LYS A 136 -25.02 -19.20 -21.37
CA LYS A 136 -26.32 -18.76 -21.89
C LYS A 136 -26.30 -18.54 -23.40
N LYS A 137 -25.21 -17.98 -23.93
CA LYS A 137 -25.04 -17.75 -25.37
C LYS A 137 -24.94 -19.08 -26.13
N GLU A 138 -24.21 -20.04 -25.59
CA GLU A 138 -24.07 -21.38 -26.15
C GLU A 138 -25.42 -22.11 -26.16
N TYR A 139 -26.17 -22.07 -25.05
CA TYR A 139 -27.53 -22.60 -24.97
C TYR A 139 -28.48 -21.99 -26.01
N LEU A 140 -28.47 -20.65 -26.15
CA LEU A 140 -29.29 -19.97 -27.15
C LEU A 140 -28.87 -20.31 -28.59
N SER A 141 -27.58 -20.52 -28.83
CA SER A 141 -27.07 -20.95 -30.13
C SER A 141 -27.56 -22.35 -30.48
N SER A 142 -27.43 -23.31 -29.57
CA SER A 142 -27.93 -24.68 -29.78
C SER A 142 -29.45 -24.73 -29.94
N MET A 143 -30.17 -23.93 -29.15
CA MET A 143 -31.63 -23.83 -29.26
C MET A 143 -32.05 -23.22 -30.59
N ARG A 144 -31.28 -22.25 -31.10
CA ARG A 144 -31.49 -21.66 -32.43
C ARG A 144 -31.21 -22.67 -33.54
N GLU A 145 -30.12 -23.44 -33.46
CA GLU A 145 -29.81 -24.49 -34.45
C GLU A 145 -30.93 -25.54 -34.52
N ILE A 146 -31.45 -25.99 -33.38
CA ILE A 146 -32.57 -26.95 -33.34
C ILE A 146 -33.80 -26.37 -34.02
N PHE A 147 -34.13 -25.10 -33.76
CA PHE A 147 -35.29 -24.46 -34.39
C PHE A 147 -35.09 -24.20 -35.89
N GLU A 148 -33.89 -23.81 -36.32
CA GLU A 148 -33.55 -23.69 -37.75
C GLU A 148 -33.55 -25.06 -38.45
N GLU A 149 -33.23 -26.17 -37.77
CA GLU A 149 -33.36 -27.52 -38.32
C GLU A 149 -34.82 -28.02 -38.39
N MET A 150 -35.72 -27.46 -37.57
CA MET A 150 -37.14 -27.81 -37.57
C MET A 150 -37.95 -27.01 -38.60
N ASP A 151 -37.55 -25.76 -38.87
CA ASP A 151 -38.14 -24.88 -39.86
C ASP A 151 -37.72 -25.31 -41.27
N THR A 152 -38.48 -26.23 -41.86
CA THR A 152 -38.15 -26.82 -43.17
C THR A 152 -38.51 -25.92 -44.35
N ASP A 153 -39.35 -24.91 -44.13
CA ASP A 153 -39.80 -23.97 -45.16
C ASP A 153 -39.17 -22.57 -45.05
N ASP A 154 -38.27 -22.36 -44.10
CA ASP A 154 -37.47 -21.14 -43.86
C ASP A 154 -38.36 -19.91 -43.64
N THR A 155 -39.53 -20.12 -43.05
CA THR A 155 -40.53 -19.06 -42.79
C THR A 155 -40.21 -18.24 -41.53
N GLY A 156 -39.27 -18.70 -40.71
CA GLY A 156 -38.92 -18.14 -39.42
C GLY A 156 -39.94 -18.49 -38.32
N CYS A 157 -40.90 -19.38 -38.60
CA CYS A 157 -41.96 -19.81 -37.70
C CYS A 157 -42.10 -21.33 -37.74
N ILE A 158 -42.15 -21.99 -36.57
CA ILE A 158 -42.35 -23.44 -36.52
C ILE A 158 -43.84 -23.76 -36.47
N THR A 159 -44.33 -24.53 -37.44
CA THR A 159 -45.70 -25.01 -37.46
C THR A 159 -45.88 -26.27 -36.60
N MET A 160 -47.09 -26.53 -36.11
CA MET A 160 -47.38 -27.71 -35.27
C MET A 160 -47.02 -29.04 -35.98
N GLU A 161 -47.23 -29.09 -37.30
CA GLU A 161 -46.93 -30.27 -38.13
C GLU A 161 -45.42 -30.51 -38.30
N GLU A 162 -44.59 -29.45 -38.35
CA GLU A 162 -43.12 -29.56 -38.35
C GLU A 162 -42.60 -29.98 -36.98
N PHE A 163 -43.24 -29.50 -35.92
CA PHE A 163 -42.91 -29.86 -34.54
C PHE A 163 -43.16 -31.35 -34.25
N GLU A 164 -44.34 -31.87 -34.62
CA GLU A 164 -44.68 -33.29 -34.44
C GLU A 164 -43.77 -34.21 -35.28
N ARG A 165 -43.46 -33.81 -36.52
CA ARG A 165 -42.61 -34.60 -37.43
C ARG A 165 -41.19 -34.79 -36.92
N LYS A 166 -40.62 -33.80 -36.24
CA LYS A 166 -39.26 -33.85 -35.67
C LYS A 166 -39.18 -34.48 -34.28
N LEU A 167 -40.31 -34.65 -33.59
CA LEU A 167 -40.40 -35.35 -32.30
C LEU A 167 -40.58 -36.87 -32.44
N ASP A 168 -41.11 -37.32 -33.59
CA ASP A 168 -41.30 -38.73 -33.90
C ASP A 168 -40.06 -39.40 -34.57
N ASP A 169 -39.03 -38.63 -34.93
CA ASP A 169 -37.69 -39.06 -35.38
C ASP A 169 -36.71 -39.27 -34.20
#